data_AF-A0A5M8S444-F1
#
_entry.id   AF-A0A5M8S444-F1
#
_cell.length_a   1.000
_cell.length_b   1.000
_cell.length_c   1.000
_cell.angle_alpha   90.00
_cell.angle_beta   90.00
_cell.angle_gamma   90.00
#
_symmetry.space_group_name_H-M   'P 1'
#
loop_
_entity.id
_entity.type
_entity.pdbx_description
1 polymer ?
#
loop_
_entity_poly.entity_id
_entity_poly.type
_entity_poly.pdbx_seq_one_letter_code
_entity_poly.pdbx_strand_id
1 'polypeptide(L)' 'MNITLSIDEALVERAREKLRATGRTINQEIREHLQHIVGDGDDELERDLEFLEKTAGRGNSAGWNWNREELYERR' A
#
# COMPACT_ATOMS: atom_id res chain seq x y z
N MET A 1 15.84 -0.89 -14.66
CA MET A 1 17.25 -1.11 -14.26
C MET A 1 17.39 -2.55 -13.79
N ASN A 2 18.52 -3.21 -14.09
CA ASN A 2 18.79 -4.58 -13.66
C ASN A 2 19.78 -4.57 -12.50
N ILE A 3 19.52 -5.39 -11.47
CA ILE A 3 20.38 -5.54 -10.30
C ILE A 3 20.84 -7.00 -10.28
N THR A 4 22.14 -7.22 -10.07
CA THR A 4 22.70 -8.56 -9.86
C THR A 4 22.92 -8.75 -8.36
N LEU A 5 22.31 -9.78 -7.77
CA LEU A 5 22.42 -10.09 -6.35
C LEU A 5 23.21 -11.39 -6.17
N SER A 6 24.24 -11.36 -5.32
CA SER A 6 24.91 -12.59 -4.87
C SER A 6 24.16 -13.13 -3.66
N ILE A 7 23.52 -14.28 -3.81
CA ILE A 7 22.67 -14.92 -2.79
C ILE A 7 22.81 -16.43 -2.89
N ASP A 8 22.59 -17.13 -1.79
CA ASP A 8 22.57 -18.58 -1.74
C ASP A 8 21.49 -19.19 -2.66
N GLU A 9 21.89 -20.16 -3.48
CA GLU A 9 21.00 -20.79 -4.47
C GLU A 9 19.85 -21.58 -3.83
N ALA A 10 20.11 -22.27 -2.73
CA ALA A 10 19.08 -23.02 -2.02
C ALA A 10 18.03 -22.09 -1.40
N LEU A 11 18.44 -20.89 -0.96
CA LEU A 11 17.53 -19.86 -0.49
C LEU A 11 16.62 -19.34 -1.62
N VAL A 12 17.18 -19.10 -2.81
CA VAL A 12 16.43 -18.63 -3.99
C VAL A 12 15.37 -19.64 -4.41
N GLU A 13 15.71 -20.93 -4.47
CA GLU A 13 14.75 -21.96 -4.88
C GLU A 13 13.61 -22.11 -3.86
N ARG A 14 13.91 -22.09 -2.56
CA ARG A 14 12.88 -22.12 -1.51
C ARG A 14 11.96 -20.89 -1.57
N ALA A 15 12.51 -19.71 -1.85
CA ALA A 15 11.72 -18.50 -2.03
C ALA A 15 10.82 -18.61 -3.27
N ARG A 16 11.36 -19.14 -4.37
CA ARG A 16 10.61 -19.35 -5.61
C ARG A 16 9.44 -20.31 -5.42
N GLU A 17 9.64 -21.42 -4.72
CA GLU A 17 8.57 -22.37 -4.39
C GLU A 17 7.45 -21.71 -3.59
N LYS A 18 7.80 -20.96 -2.54
CA LYS A 18 6.81 -20.24 -1.73
C LYS A 18 6.02 -19.21 -2.54
N LEU A 19 6.70 -18.45 -3.40
CA LEU A 19 6.06 -17.37 -4.17
C LEU A 19 5.21 -17.89 -5.33
N ARG A 20 5.54 -19.08 -5.88
CA ARG A 20 4.69 -19.75 -6.88
C ARG A 20 3.29 -20.04 -6.32
N ALA A 21 3.18 -20.40 -5.04
CA ALA A 21 1.89 -20.66 -4.40
C ALA A 21 1.00 -19.40 -4.37
N THR A 22 1.61 -18.21 -4.35
CA THR A 22 0.91 -16.91 -4.36
C THR A 22 0.89 -16.25 -5.74
N GLY A 23 1.43 -16.90 -6.78
CA GLY A 23 1.52 -16.33 -8.13
C GLY A 23 2.50 -15.16 -8.28
N ARG A 24 3.44 -14.99 -7.34
CA ARG A 24 4.41 -13.89 -7.30
C ARG A 24 5.79 -14.37 -7.76
N THR A 25 6.63 -13.42 -8.17
CA THR A 25 8.02 -13.68 -8.57
C THR A 25 9.01 -13.05 -7.62
N ILE A 26 10.21 -13.61 -7.53
CA ILE A 26 11.30 -13.05 -6.70
C ILE A 26 11.59 -11.59 -7.08
N ASN A 27 11.57 -11.26 -8.38
CA ASN A 27 11.80 -9.90 -8.83
C ASN A 27 10.71 -8.92 -8.37
N GLN A 28 9.46 -9.37 -8.25
CA GLN A 28 8.38 -8.56 -7.68
C GLN A 28 8.60 -8.32 -6.19
N GLU A 29 8.91 -9.37 -5.42
CA GLU A 29 9.20 -9.23 -3.99
C GLU A 29 10.39 -8.31 -3.71
N ILE A 30 11.49 -8.46 -4.46
CA ILE A 30 12.66 -7.60 -4.30
C ILE A 30 12.29 -6.14 -4.64
N ARG A 31 11.50 -5.92 -5.69
CA ARG A 31 11.04 -4.58 -6.06
C ARG A 31 10.19 -3.96 -4.96
N GLU A 32 9.18 -4.66 -4.47
CA GLU A 32 8.31 -4.18 -3.42
C GLU A 32 9.06 -3.95 -2.11
N HIS A 33 10.00 -4.82 -1.77
CA HIS A 33 10.85 -4.64 -0.60
C HIS A 33 11.72 -3.38 -0.71
N LEU A 34 12.31 -3.14 -1.88
CA LEU A 34 13.08 -1.91 -2.13
C LEU A 34 12.19 -0.67 -2.14
N GLN A 35 10.98 -0.74 -2.69
CA GLN A 35 9.98 0.33 -2.59
C GLN A 35 9.59 0.60 -1.14
N HIS A 36 9.43 -0.44 -0.32
CA HIS A 36 9.14 -0.30 1.09
C HIS A 36 10.31 0.30 1.87
N ILE A 37 11.56 -0.07 1.56
CA ILE A 37 12.77 0.51 2.17
C ILE A 37 12.92 1.98 1.81
N VAL A 38 12.71 2.32 0.54
CA VAL A 38 12.78 3.70 0.07
C VAL A 38 11.56 4.49 0.58
N GLY A 39 10.48 3.78 0.90
CA GLY A 39 9.15 4.34 1.08
C GLY A 39 8.65 4.90 -0.26
N ASP A 40 7.40 4.63 -0.63
CA ASP A 40 6.72 5.52 -1.60
C ASP A 40 6.46 6.93 -0.98
N GLY A 41 7.07 7.27 0.15
CA GLY A 41 6.28 7.76 1.29
C GLY A 41 6.96 8.68 2.29
N ASP A 42 8.05 9.38 1.96
CA ASP A 42 8.26 10.66 2.65
C ASP A 42 7.33 11.70 2.02
N ASP A 43 7.39 11.87 0.69
CA ASP A 43 6.56 12.90 0.06
C ASP A 43 5.05 12.58 0.08
N GLU A 44 4.62 11.32 -0.02
CA GLU A 44 3.18 11.00 -0.04
C GLU A 44 2.56 11.03 1.36
N LEU A 45 3.24 10.46 2.35
CA LEU A 45 2.81 10.53 3.75
C LEU A 45 2.84 11.98 4.26
N GLU A 46 3.88 12.75 3.94
CA GLU A 46 3.98 14.15 4.34
C GLU A 46 2.93 15.02 3.64
N ARG A 47 2.64 14.77 2.35
CA ARG A 47 1.49 15.41 1.68
C ARG A 47 0.15 15.05 2.30
N ASP A 48 -0.07 13.79 2.65
CA ASP A 48 -1.34 13.35 3.26
C ASP A 48 -1.50 13.91 4.67
N LEU A 49 -0.41 13.97 5.45
CA LEU A 49 -0.38 14.62 6.75
C LEU A 49 -0.60 16.13 6.64
N GLU A 50 0.06 16.81 5.70
CA GLU A 50 -0.13 18.25 5.46
C GLU A 50 -1.57 18.54 5.01
N PHE A 51 -2.12 17.71 4.13
CA PHE A 51 -3.52 17.81 3.70
C PHE A 51 -4.47 17.60 4.88
N LEU A 52 -4.23 16.59 5.72
CA LEU A 52 -5.01 16.33 6.91
C LEU A 52 -4.92 17.51 7.88
N GLU A 53 -3.75 18.04 8.20
CA GLU A 53 -3.61 19.22 9.07
C GLU A 53 -4.34 20.46 8.52
N LYS A 54 -4.27 20.71 7.21
CA LYS A 54 -4.96 21.84 6.57
C LYS A 54 -6.48 21.69 6.58
N THR A 55 -6.99 20.47 6.52
CA THR A 55 -8.42 20.19 6.34
C THR A 55 -9.12 19.73 7.62
N ALA A 56 -8.35 19.29 8.63
CA ALA A 56 -8.85 18.89 9.93
C ALA A 56 -9.70 20.00 10.55
N GLY A 57 -10.87 19.63 11.09
CA GLY A 57 -11.79 20.58 11.71
C GLY A 57 -12.54 21.51 10.74
N ARG A 58 -12.29 21.46 9.43
CA ARG A 58 -13.04 22.20 8.41
C ARG A 58 -14.25 21.45 7.85
N GLY A 59 -14.45 20.21 8.29
CA GLY A 59 -15.62 19.42 7.92
C GLY A 59 -16.91 20.09 8.40
N ASN A 60 -17.81 20.38 7.48
CA ASN A 60 -19.15 20.86 7.79
C ASN A 60 -20.15 19.82 7.27
N SER A 61 -20.71 19.01 8.17
CA SER A 61 -21.75 18.04 7.80
C SER A 61 -23.07 18.71 7.39
N ALA A 62 -23.19 20.04 7.47
CA ALA A 62 -24.41 20.80 7.22
C ALA A 62 -25.61 20.28 8.04
N GLY A 63 -25.35 19.71 9.23
CA GLY A 63 -26.38 19.08 10.06
C GLY A 63 -26.82 17.70 9.59
N TRP A 64 -26.14 17.11 8.60
CA TRP A 64 -26.37 15.74 8.18
C TRP A 64 -26.03 14.79 9.33
N ASN A 65 -27.04 14.01 9.71
CA ASN A 65 -26.93 12.94 10.69
C ASN A 65 -27.02 11.62 9.95
N TRP A 66 -26.17 10.68 10.33
CA TRP A 66 -26.17 9.35 9.74
C TRP A 66 -27.55 8.70 9.90
N ASN A 67 -28.16 8.28 8.79
CA ASN A 67 -29.39 7.52 8.76
C ASN A 67 -29.17 6.18 8.03
N ARG A 68 -29.39 5.07 8.75
CA ARG A 68 -29.27 3.71 8.21
C ARG A 68 -30.22 3.46 7.03
N GLU A 69 -31.38 4.10 7.01
CA GLU A 69 -32.44 3.84 6.03
C GLU A 69 -32.06 4.32 4.62
N GLU A 70 -31.24 5.37 4.50
CA GLU A 70 -30.73 5.91 3.22
C GLU A 70 -29.91 4.87 2.42
N LEU A 71 -29.32 3.87 3.09
CA LEU A 71 -28.54 2.81 2.44
C LEU A 71 -29.41 1.81 1.67
N TYR A 72 -30.71 1.75 1.97
CA TYR A 72 -31.63 0.74 1.43
C TYR A 72 -32.62 1.30 0.41
N GLU A 73 -32.74 2.62 0.24
CA GLU A 73 -33.70 3.26 -0.69
C GLU A 73 -33.35 3.10 -2.19
N ARG A 74 -32.16 2.61 -2.53
CA ARG A 74 -31.71 2.42 -3.93
C ARG A 74 -31.85 0.99 -4.47
N ARG A 75 -32.79 0.19 -3.94
CA ARG A 75 -33.07 -1.16 -4.44
C ARG A 75 -34.53 -1.34 -4.77
#